data_AF-A0A8C5TKC0-F1
#
_entry.id   AF-A0A8C5TKC0-F1
#
_cell.length_a   1.000
_cell.length_b   1.000
_cell.length_c   1.000
_cell.angle_alpha   90.00
_cell.angle_beta   90.00
_cell.angle_gamma   90.00
#
_symmetry.space_group_name_H-M   'P 1'
#
loop_
_entity.id
_entity.type
_entity.pdbx_description
1 polymer ?
#
loop_
_entity_poly.entity_id
_entity_poly.type
_entity_poly.pdbx_seq_one_letter_code
_entity_poly.pdbx_strand_id
1 'polypeptide(L)'
;MGENDDEKYNQAGQVFENFVQASTCKGTIQAFNILTRQLDLDPLDNRNFYTKLKSRVTTWKAKALWNKLDKRASHKEYKRGKSCMNTKCLIIGGGPCGLRTAIELALLGAKVVVVEKRDTFSRNNVLHLWPFTIHDLRGLGAKKFYGKFCAGSIDHISIRQLQLILFKVALILGVEIHVNLEFVKVLEPPEDQENQSITGWRAEFLPMDHPLSEYEFDVIIGADGRRNTLEGFRRKEFRGKLAIAITANFINRNTTAEAKVEEISGVAFIFNQKFFQDLKEETGGCIHNFSTTKYKRQQRRSLCARPPSCCW
;
A
#
# COMPACT_ATOMS: atom_id res chain seq x y z
N MET A 1 -22.13 -15.84 34.55
CA MET A 1 -20.84 -15.25 34.10
C MET A 1 -20.54 -15.46 32.61
N GLY A 2 -21.31 -16.25 31.85
CA GLY A 2 -21.03 -16.52 30.41
C GLY A 2 -21.62 -15.53 29.39
N GLU A 3 -22.74 -14.87 29.67
CA GLU A 3 -23.41 -13.99 28.69
C GLU A 3 -22.61 -12.70 28.38
N ASN A 4 -21.98 -12.11 29.40
CA ASN A 4 -21.19 -10.88 29.27
C ASN A 4 -19.89 -11.07 28.46
N ASP A 5 -19.32 -12.28 28.46
CA ASP A 5 -18.12 -12.58 27.71
C ASP A 5 -18.44 -12.85 26.23
N ASP A 6 -19.53 -13.58 25.94
CA ASP A 6 -19.98 -13.80 24.56
C ASP A 6 -20.42 -12.51 23.84
N GLU A 7 -21.06 -11.58 24.54
CA GLU A 7 -21.37 -10.24 24.00
C GLU A 7 -20.10 -9.44 23.69
N LYS A 8 -19.10 -9.46 24.58
CA LYS A 8 -17.80 -8.81 24.35
C LYS A 8 -17.03 -9.43 23.19
N TYR A 9 -17.05 -10.76 23.05
CA TYR A 9 -16.43 -11.46 21.92
C TYR A 9 -17.11 -11.09 20.59
N ASN A 10 -18.44 -11.01 20.58
CA ASN A 10 -19.20 -10.58 19.42
C ASN A 10 -18.94 -9.10 19.08
N GLN A 11 -18.83 -8.23 20.08
CA GLN A 11 -18.51 -6.82 19.90
C GLN A 11 -17.11 -6.63 19.30
N ALA A 12 -16.08 -7.31 19.84
CA ALA A 12 -14.72 -7.28 19.31
C ALA A 12 -14.64 -7.72 17.84
N GLY A 13 -15.38 -8.79 17.50
CA GLY A 13 -15.54 -9.25 16.14
C GLY A 13 -16.17 -8.20 15.22
N GLN A 14 -17.22 -7.54 15.67
CA GLN A 14 -17.94 -6.54 14.88
C GLN A 14 -17.08 -5.31 14.58
N VAL A 15 -16.38 -4.76 15.57
CA VAL A 15 -15.48 -3.60 15.32
C VAL A 15 -14.30 -3.95 14.42
N PHE A 16 -13.78 -5.18 14.53
CA PHE A 16 -12.74 -5.65 13.62
C PHE A 16 -13.27 -5.79 12.18
N GLU A 17 -14.48 -6.31 11.98
CA GLU A 17 -15.08 -6.38 10.64
C GLU A 17 -15.34 -4.97 10.05
N ASN A 18 -15.73 -3.99 10.87
CA ASN A 18 -15.86 -2.59 10.41
C ASN A 18 -14.52 -2.06 9.88
N PHE A 19 -13.41 -2.34 10.58
CA PHE A 19 -12.06 -2.02 10.11
C PHE A 19 -11.71 -2.75 8.79
N VAL A 20 -12.00 -4.04 8.70
CA VAL A 20 -11.76 -4.84 7.48
C VAL A 20 -12.58 -4.31 6.30
N GLN A 21 -13.79 -3.79 6.52
CA GLN A 21 -14.69 -3.31 5.47
C GLN A 21 -14.45 -1.84 5.05
N ALA A 22 -13.74 -1.06 5.86
CA ALA A 22 -13.44 0.35 5.57
C ALA A 22 -12.80 0.52 4.17
N SER A 23 -13.28 1.51 3.41
CA SER A 23 -12.97 1.65 1.97
C SER A 23 -12.17 2.90 1.59
N THR A 24 -11.80 3.70 2.60
CA THR A 24 -11.02 4.94 2.47
C THR A 24 -9.93 4.96 3.53
N CYS A 25 -8.84 5.69 3.29
CA CYS A 25 -7.74 5.81 4.25
C CYS A 25 -8.24 6.37 5.59
N LYS A 26 -8.91 7.54 5.59
CA LYS A 26 -9.55 8.12 6.78
C LYS A 26 -10.49 7.15 7.50
N GLY A 27 -11.37 6.47 6.77
CA GLY A 27 -12.32 5.54 7.36
C GLY A 27 -11.62 4.33 7.99
N THR A 28 -10.52 3.86 7.39
CA THR A 28 -9.70 2.79 7.98
C THR A 28 -9.00 3.25 9.26
N ILE A 29 -8.43 4.47 9.29
CA ILE A 29 -7.82 5.04 10.50
C ILE A 29 -8.86 5.20 11.61
N GLN A 30 -10.03 5.75 11.30
CA GLN A 30 -11.12 5.93 12.26
C GLN A 30 -11.60 4.58 12.83
N ALA A 31 -11.83 3.58 11.97
CA ALA A 31 -12.23 2.25 12.40
C ALA A 31 -11.14 1.56 13.24
N PHE A 32 -9.86 1.76 12.89
CA PHE A 32 -8.73 1.25 13.67
C PHE A 32 -8.63 1.91 15.05
N ASN A 33 -8.82 3.22 15.15
CA ASN A 33 -8.82 3.94 16.44
C ASN A 33 -9.98 3.50 17.34
N ILE A 34 -11.16 3.22 16.77
CA ILE A 34 -12.29 2.66 17.53
C ILE A 34 -11.96 1.25 18.02
N LEU A 35 -11.38 0.42 17.13
CA LEU A 35 -10.95 -0.94 17.45
C LEU A 35 -9.95 -0.95 18.61
N THR A 36 -8.89 -0.14 18.54
CA THR A 36 -7.85 -0.11 19.58
C THR A 36 -8.39 0.38 20.92
N ARG A 37 -9.21 1.44 20.92
CA ARG A 37 -9.86 1.95 22.14
C ARG A 37 -10.80 0.93 22.79
N GLN A 38 -11.67 0.28 22.00
CA GLN A 38 -12.62 -0.69 22.56
C GLN A 38 -11.95 -1.97 23.07
N LEU A 39 -10.83 -2.35 22.47
CA LEU A 39 -10.07 -3.53 22.87
C LEU A 39 -8.96 -3.23 23.88
N ASP A 40 -8.84 -1.98 24.34
CA ASP A 40 -7.80 -1.53 25.26
C ASP A 40 -6.38 -1.90 24.77
N LEU A 41 -6.12 -1.54 23.51
CA LEU A 41 -4.85 -1.77 22.82
C LEU A 41 -4.12 -0.45 22.65
N ASP A 42 -2.86 -0.40 23.05
CA ASP A 42 -1.97 0.71 22.76
C ASP A 42 -1.26 0.50 21.42
N PRO A 43 -1.55 1.31 20.37
CA PRO A 43 -0.88 1.21 19.08
C PRO A 43 0.61 1.58 19.13
N LEU A 44 1.10 2.23 20.20
CA LEU A 44 2.52 2.57 20.37
C LEU A 44 3.35 1.38 20.87
N ASP A 45 2.71 0.42 21.56
CA ASP A 45 3.28 -0.88 21.99
C ASP A 45 3.43 -1.87 20.81
N ASN A 46 4.16 -1.43 19.78
CA ASN A 46 4.41 -2.16 18.53
C ASN A 46 4.85 -3.62 18.74
N ARG A 47 5.65 -3.90 19.78
CA ARG A 47 6.20 -5.23 20.05
C ARG A 47 5.11 -6.25 20.42
N ASN A 48 4.10 -5.82 21.16
CA ASN A 48 3.05 -6.71 21.64
C ASN A 48 1.70 -6.48 20.96
N PHE A 49 1.56 -5.40 20.19
CA PHE A 49 0.30 -4.98 19.58
C PHE A 49 -0.40 -6.11 18.82
N TYR A 50 0.30 -6.73 17.85
CA TYR A 50 -0.28 -7.80 17.04
C TYR A 50 -0.71 -9.01 17.88
N THR A 51 0.12 -9.41 18.86
CA THR A 51 -0.18 -10.54 19.76
C THR A 51 -1.41 -10.26 20.62
N LYS A 52 -1.53 -9.04 21.16
CA LYS A 52 -2.69 -8.60 21.95
C LYS A 52 -3.95 -8.47 21.09
N LEU A 53 -3.84 -7.87 19.90
CA LEU A 53 -4.96 -7.78 18.95
C LEU A 53 -5.50 -9.17 18.59
N LYS A 54 -4.60 -10.11 18.27
CA LYS A 54 -4.96 -11.49 17.95
C LYS A 54 -5.66 -12.21 19.10
N SER A 55 -5.22 -12.00 20.34
CA SER A 55 -5.84 -12.65 21.50
C SER A 55 -7.22 -12.08 21.85
N ARG A 56 -7.47 -10.80 21.54
CA ARG A 56 -8.77 -10.16 21.75
C ARG A 56 -9.79 -10.42 20.63
N VAL A 57 -9.33 -10.63 19.38
CA VAL A 57 -10.21 -10.86 18.22
C VAL A 57 -10.17 -12.33 17.79
N THR A 58 -11.05 -13.14 18.37
CA THR A 58 -11.04 -14.61 18.27
C THR A 58 -12.08 -15.21 17.31
N THR A 59 -12.80 -14.37 16.56
CA THR A 59 -13.82 -14.82 15.59
C THR A 59 -13.21 -15.72 14.51
N TRP A 60 -13.99 -16.68 13.99
CA TRP A 60 -13.53 -17.59 12.94
C TRP A 60 -13.05 -16.86 11.67
N LYS A 61 -13.69 -15.74 11.34
CA LYS A 61 -13.33 -14.86 10.21
C LYS A 61 -11.95 -14.23 10.40
N ALA A 62 -11.62 -13.82 11.62
CA ALA A 62 -10.32 -13.22 11.95
C ALA A 62 -9.22 -14.29 12.05
N LYS A 63 -9.53 -15.45 12.65
CA LYS A 63 -8.60 -16.60 12.76
C LYS A 63 -7.99 -17.01 11.41
N ALA A 64 -8.78 -17.00 10.32
CA ALA A 64 -8.28 -17.30 8.98
C ALA A 64 -7.22 -16.29 8.48
N LEU A 65 -7.31 -15.01 8.90
CA LEU A 65 -6.30 -13.99 8.62
C LEU A 65 -5.07 -14.18 9.51
N TRP A 66 -5.27 -14.44 10.81
CA TRP A 66 -4.18 -14.71 11.76
C TRP A 66 -3.30 -15.87 11.31
N ASN A 67 -3.90 -16.98 10.86
CA ASN A 67 -3.15 -18.13 10.35
C ASN A 67 -2.24 -17.78 9.17
N LYS A 68 -2.65 -16.82 8.33
CA LYS A 68 -1.85 -16.36 7.18
C LYS A 68 -0.68 -15.49 7.62
N LEU A 69 -0.94 -14.52 8.49
CA LEU A 69 0.09 -13.62 9.02
C LEU A 69 1.08 -14.37 9.91
N ASP A 70 0.60 -15.27 10.78
CA ASP A 70 1.44 -16.12 11.63
C ASP A 70 2.32 -17.06 10.78
N LYS A 71 1.78 -17.63 9.69
CA LYS A 71 2.57 -18.43 8.74
C LYS A 71 3.68 -17.61 8.08
N ARG A 72 3.43 -16.34 7.75
CA ARG A 72 4.46 -15.45 7.22
C ARG A 72 5.49 -15.13 8.31
N ALA A 73 5.05 -14.72 9.49
CA ALA A 73 5.91 -14.34 10.62
C ALA A 73 6.80 -15.49 11.13
N SER A 74 6.42 -16.74 10.89
CA SER A 74 7.20 -17.93 11.29
C SER A 74 8.36 -18.27 10.34
N HIS A 75 8.51 -17.56 9.21
CA HIS A 75 9.68 -17.73 8.33
C HIS A 75 10.98 -17.48 9.11
N LYS A 76 12.00 -18.31 8.83
CA LYS A 76 13.27 -18.34 9.57
C LYS A 76 14.03 -17.01 9.54
N GLU A 77 13.88 -16.26 8.46
CA GLU A 77 14.53 -14.96 8.22
C GLU A 77 14.11 -13.91 9.27
N TYR A 78 12.89 -14.00 9.77
CA TYR A 78 12.39 -13.08 10.80
C TYR A 78 12.88 -13.42 12.22
N LYS A 79 13.45 -14.62 12.43
CA LYS A 79 13.90 -15.12 13.75
C LYS A 79 12.86 -14.90 14.86
N ARG A 80 11.57 -15.12 14.53
CA ARG A 80 10.41 -14.85 15.41
C ARG A 80 10.32 -13.38 15.86
N GLY A 81 10.53 -12.44 14.93
CA GLY A 81 10.47 -11.00 15.18
C GLY A 81 11.65 -10.47 16.00
N LYS A 82 12.81 -11.14 15.97
CA LYS A 82 14.00 -10.76 16.76
C LYS A 82 15.16 -10.24 15.92
N SER A 83 15.06 -10.30 14.59
CA SER A 83 16.15 -9.90 13.70
C SER A 83 16.49 -8.40 13.82
N CYS A 84 15.50 -7.54 14.06
CA CYS A 84 15.66 -6.08 14.08
C CYS A 84 15.03 -5.42 15.33
N MET A 85 14.99 -6.11 16.47
CA MET A 85 14.18 -5.72 17.65
C MET A 85 14.54 -4.36 18.26
N ASN A 86 15.77 -3.88 18.04
CA ASN A 86 16.29 -2.60 18.53
C ASN A 86 16.49 -1.57 17.41
N THR A 87 15.99 -1.84 16.21
CA THR A 87 16.10 -0.94 15.06
C THR A 87 14.85 -0.09 14.96
N LYS A 88 15.04 1.23 14.86
CA LYS A 88 13.99 2.21 14.59
C LYS A 88 14.04 2.64 13.13
N CYS A 89 12.93 2.48 12.42
CA CYS A 89 12.81 2.76 10.99
C CYS A 89 11.83 3.90 10.73
N LEU A 90 12.19 4.81 9.82
CA LEU A 90 11.32 5.81 9.22
C LEU A 90 11.13 5.53 7.73
N ILE A 91 9.87 5.42 7.28
CA ILE A 91 9.52 5.19 5.88
C ILE A 91 8.76 6.41 5.36
N ILE A 92 9.25 6.98 4.25
CA ILE A 92 8.66 8.14 3.61
C ILE A 92 7.78 7.65 2.46
N GLY A 93 6.47 7.80 2.60
CA GLY A 93 5.47 7.46 1.58
C GLY A 93 4.64 6.21 1.89
N GLY A 94 3.33 6.39 2.01
CA GLY A 94 2.30 5.36 2.18
C GLY A 94 1.83 4.73 0.86
N GLY A 95 2.72 4.66 -0.13
CA GLY A 95 2.49 3.95 -1.39
C GLY A 95 2.54 2.42 -1.23
N PRO A 96 2.19 1.64 -2.27
CA PRO A 96 2.29 0.18 -2.20
C PRO A 96 3.67 -0.33 -1.78
N CYS A 97 4.74 0.25 -2.35
CA CYS A 97 6.10 -0.15 -2.01
C CYS A 97 6.46 0.19 -0.55
N GLY A 98 6.21 1.42 -0.11
CA GLY A 98 6.51 1.84 1.27
C GLY A 98 5.76 1.02 2.31
N LEU A 99 4.45 0.80 2.12
CA LEU A 99 3.65 -0.05 3.02
C LEU A 99 4.10 -1.51 2.98
N ARG A 100 4.48 -2.04 1.82
CA ARG A 100 4.99 -3.41 1.70
C ARG A 100 6.32 -3.57 2.44
N THR A 101 7.21 -2.59 2.35
CA THR A 101 8.47 -2.54 3.10
C THR A 101 8.21 -2.44 4.60
N ALA A 102 7.25 -1.60 5.02
CA ALA A 102 6.85 -1.45 6.41
C ALA A 102 6.43 -2.79 7.04
N ILE A 103 5.66 -3.58 6.28
CA ILE A 103 5.22 -4.92 6.70
C ILE A 103 6.42 -5.86 6.93
N GLU A 104 7.41 -5.89 6.03
CA GLU A 104 8.59 -6.76 6.25
C GLU A 104 9.41 -6.31 7.47
N LEU A 105 9.61 -5.01 7.64
CA LEU A 105 10.35 -4.47 8.79
C LEU A 105 9.64 -4.76 10.12
N ALA A 106 8.30 -4.66 10.14
CA ALA A 106 7.51 -5.03 11.31
C ALA A 106 7.65 -6.53 11.62
N LEU A 107 7.64 -7.40 10.60
CA LEU A 107 7.85 -8.83 10.78
C LEU A 107 9.27 -9.18 11.25
N LEU A 108 10.28 -8.37 10.89
CA LEU A 108 11.64 -8.49 11.43
C LEU A 108 11.75 -8.05 12.90
N GLY A 109 10.74 -7.36 13.44
CA GLY A 109 10.68 -6.88 14.82
C GLY A 109 11.09 -5.42 15.02
N ALA A 110 11.31 -4.66 13.94
CA ALA A 110 11.71 -3.25 14.04
C ALA A 110 10.55 -2.36 14.52
N LYS A 111 10.86 -1.24 15.17
CA LYS A 111 9.90 -0.14 15.33
C LYS A 111 9.78 0.55 13.98
N VAL A 112 8.60 0.53 13.38
CA VAL A 112 8.38 1.12 12.05
C VAL A 112 7.41 2.29 12.15
N VAL A 113 7.85 3.44 11.66
CA VAL A 113 7.02 4.61 11.45
C VAL A 113 6.93 4.91 9.95
N VAL A 114 5.72 5.12 9.45
CA VAL A 114 5.46 5.56 8.07
C VAL A 114 4.88 6.96 8.10
N VAL A 115 5.41 7.86 7.27
CA VAL A 115 4.86 9.20 7.05
C VAL A 115 4.31 9.31 5.64
N GLU A 116 3.11 9.86 5.50
CA GLU A 116 2.46 10.07 4.21
C GLU A 116 1.85 11.47 4.15
N LYS A 117 2.23 12.21 3.11
CA LYS A 117 1.75 13.57 2.86
C LYS A 117 0.23 13.67 2.67
N ARG A 118 -0.43 12.62 2.17
CA ARG A 118 -1.88 12.61 1.88
C ARG A 118 -2.68 11.75 2.86
N ASP A 119 -3.89 12.18 3.17
CA ASP A 119 -4.87 11.38 3.91
C ASP A 119 -5.85 10.58 3.04
N THR A 120 -5.63 10.54 1.72
CA THR A 120 -6.52 9.85 0.78
C THR A 120 -5.78 9.00 -0.24
N PHE A 121 -6.34 7.82 -0.52
CA PHE A 121 -5.93 6.96 -1.62
C PHE A 121 -6.86 7.19 -2.83
N SER A 122 -6.47 8.10 -3.71
CA SER A 122 -7.30 8.59 -4.82
C SER A 122 -6.98 7.96 -6.18
N ARG A 123 -5.83 7.30 -6.33
CA ARG A 123 -5.35 6.77 -7.62
C ARG A 123 -6.14 5.53 -8.05
N ASN A 124 -6.91 5.69 -9.12
CA ASN A 124 -7.74 4.64 -9.70
C ASN A 124 -7.01 3.79 -10.76
N ASN A 125 -5.86 4.24 -11.25
CA ASN A 125 -5.06 3.50 -12.23
C ASN A 125 -4.76 2.08 -11.72
N VAL A 126 -4.68 1.14 -12.66
CA VAL A 126 -4.58 -0.30 -12.39
C VAL A 126 -3.15 -0.79 -12.62
N LEU A 127 -2.63 -1.60 -11.70
CA LEU A 127 -1.33 -2.23 -11.79
C LEU A 127 -1.52 -3.69 -12.20
N HIS A 128 -0.77 -4.13 -13.20
CA HIS A 128 -0.57 -5.54 -13.46
C HIS A 128 0.27 -6.15 -12.33
N LEU A 129 -0.03 -7.39 -11.95
CA LEU A 129 0.62 -8.13 -10.89
C LEU A 129 1.21 -9.41 -11.45
N TRP A 130 2.52 -9.59 -11.23
CA TRP A 130 3.15 -10.87 -11.56
C TRP A 130 2.65 -11.98 -10.62
N PRO A 131 2.74 -13.26 -11.03
CA PRO A 131 2.27 -14.38 -10.22
C PRO A 131 2.80 -14.40 -8.78
N PHE A 132 4.09 -14.06 -8.58
CA PHE A 132 4.69 -14.02 -7.25
C PHE A 132 4.07 -12.91 -6.37
N THR A 133 3.72 -11.76 -6.94
CA THR A 133 3.08 -10.65 -6.23
C THR A 133 1.66 -11.02 -5.82
N ILE A 134 0.93 -11.73 -6.70
CA ILE A 134 -0.40 -12.27 -6.36
C ILE A 134 -0.28 -13.25 -5.19
N HIS A 135 0.70 -14.16 -5.24
CA HIS A 135 0.95 -15.12 -4.17
C HIS A 135 1.31 -14.42 -2.85
N ASP A 136 2.21 -13.45 -2.87
CA ASP A 136 2.61 -12.66 -1.69
C ASP A 136 1.40 -11.96 -1.05
N LEU A 137 0.60 -11.23 -1.83
CA LEU A 137 -0.60 -10.55 -1.35
C LEU A 137 -1.67 -11.53 -0.82
N ARG A 138 -1.84 -12.70 -1.45
CA ARG A 138 -2.71 -13.78 -0.91
C ARG A 138 -2.18 -14.32 0.42
N GLY A 139 -0.85 -14.40 0.57
CA GLY A 139 -0.15 -14.75 1.80
C GLY A 139 -0.36 -13.74 2.92
N LEU A 140 -0.55 -12.45 2.59
CA LEU A 140 -0.90 -11.39 3.54
C LEU A 140 -2.41 -11.24 3.78
N GLY A 141 -3.23 -12.13 3.22
CA GLY A 141 -4.68 -12.12 3.43
C GLY A 141 -5.44 -11.12 2.57
N ALA A 142 -4.91 -10.67 1.43
CA ALA A 142 -5.56 -9.70 0.53
C ALA A 142 -7.04 -9.98 0.23
N LYS A 143 -7.43 -11.25 0.07
CA LYS A 143 -8.83 -11.64 -0.20
C LYS A 143 -9.79 -11.34 0.97
N LYS A 144 -9.29 -11.25 2.20
CA LYS A 144 -10.09 -10.87 3.38
C LYS A 144 -10.45 -9.38 3.34
N PHE A 145 -9.51 -8.53 2.94
CA PHE A 145 -9.71 -7.09 2.83
C PHE A 145 -10.38 -6.67 1.51
N TYR A 146 -10.20 -7.48 0.46
CA TYR A 146 -10.77 -7.25 -0.86
C TYR A 146 -11.22 -8.59 -1.47
N GLY A 147 -12.49 -8.97 -1.28
CA GLY A 147 -13.02 -10.27 -1.71
C GLY A 147 -12.89 -10.57 -3.21
N LYS A 148 -12.77 -9.54 -4.04
CA LYS A 148 -12.57 -9.64 -5.50
C LYS A 148 -11.09 -9.74 -5.91
N PHE A 149 -10.15 -9.78 -4.96
CA PHE A 149 -8.72 -9.83 -5.24
C PHE A 149 -8.37 -11.06 -6.09
N CYS A 150 -7.90 -10.81 -7.31
CA CYS A 150 -7.45 -11.83 -8.27
C CYS A 150 -8.38 -13.05 -8.33
N ALA A 151 -9.69 -12.80 -8.49
CA ALA A 151 -10.69 -13.83 -8.66
C ALA A 151 -10.70 -14.33 -10.12
N GLY A 152 -10.66 -15.64 -10.32
CA GLY A 152 -10.52 -16.23 -11.66
C GLY A 152 -9.13 -15.94 -12.23
N SER A 153 -9.08 -15.49 -13.49
CA SER A 153 -7.86 -15.12 -14.23
C SER A 153 -7.40 -13.68 -14.02
N ILE A 154 -8.03 -12.91 -13.11
CA ILE A 154 -7.66 -11.51 -12.85
C ILE A 154 -6.26 -11.43 -12.22
N ASP A 155 -5.38 -10.67 -12.86
CA ASP A 155 -3.97 -10.52 -12.51
C ASP A 155 -3.57 -9.06 -12.21
N HIS A 156 -4.52 -8.23 -11.83
CA HIS A 156 -4.31 -6.79 -11.69
C HIS A 156 -5.15 -6.17 -10.57
N ILE A 157 -4.75 -4.98 -10.10
CA ILE A 157 -5.41 -4.26 -9.00
C ILE A 157 -5.27 -2.74 -9.13
N SER A 158 -6.31 -1.98 -8.76
CA SER A 158 -6.18 -0.51 -8.67
C SER A 158 -5.20 -0.09 -7.57
N ILE A 159 -4.42 0.97 -7.80
CA ILE A 159 -3.41 1.46 -6.85
C ILE A 159 -4.04 1.70 -5.48
N ARG A 160 -5.19 2.40 -5.42
CA ARG A 160 -5.86 2.68 -4.15
C ARG A 160 -6.29 1.43 -3.38
N GLN A 161 -6.71 0.36 -4.05
CA GLN A 161 -7.11 -0.87 -3.36
C GLN A 161 -5.89 -1.63 -2.85
N LEU A 162 -4.80 -1.65 -3.62
CA LEU A 162 -3.53 -2.21 -3.15
C LEU A 162 -3.02 -1.45 -1.92
N GLN A 163 -3.09 -0.12 -1.94
CA GLN A 163 -2.76 0.71 -0.77
C GLN A 163 -3.64 0.35 0.43
N LEU A 164 -4.97 0.26 0.28
CA LEU A 164 -5.87 -0.10 1.39
C LEU A 164 -5.58 -1.49 1.99
N ILE A 165 -5.28 -2.48 1.15
CA ILE A 165 -4.95 -3.84 1.62
C ILE A 165 -3.68 -3.78 2.48
N LEU A 166 -2.61 -3.20 1.94
CA LEU A 166 -1.32 -3.14 2.64
C LEU A 166 -1.38 -2.24 3.87
N PHE A 167 -2.15 -1.14 3.81
CA PHE A 167 -2.36 -0.24 4.93
C PHE A 167 -3.02 -0.95 6.11
N LYS A 168 -4.06 -1.76 5.86
CA LYS A 168 -4.70 -2.56 6.91
C LYS A 168 -3.76 -3.60 7.52
N VAL A 169 -2.96 -4.27 6.69
CA VAL A 169 -1.97 -5.26 7.17
C VAL A 169 -0.90 -4.57 8.02
N ALA A 170 -0.39 -3.41 7.58
CA ALA A 170 0.59 -2.63 8.33
C ALA A 170 0.06 -2.22 9.72
N LEU A 171 -1.16 -1.69 9.79
CA LEU A 171 -1.80 -1.32 11.08
C LEU A 171 -2.00 -2.54 12.00
N ILE A 172 -2.43 -3.69 11.46
CA ILE A 172 -2.56 -4.94 12.23
C ILE A 172 -1.22 -5.36 12.84
N LEU A 173 -0.13 -5.18 12.11
CA LEU A 173 1.23 -5.53 12.54
C LEU A 173 1.88 -4.48 13.44
N GLY A 174 1.14 -3.46 13.88
CA GLY A 174 1.65 -2.43 14.80
C GLY A 174 2.58 -1.41 14.15
N VAL A 175 2.52 -1.25 12.83
CA VAL A 175 3.20 -0.14 12.14
C VAL A 175 2.50 1.17 12.51
N GLU A 176 3.26 2.14 12.98
CA GLU A 176 2.79 3.48 13.26
C GLU A 176 2.72 4.28 11.96
N ILE A 177 1.57 4.87 11.63
CA ILE A 177 1.38 5.57 10.35
C ILE A 177 0.78 6.96 10.58
N HIS A 178 1.51 7.98 10.15
CA HIS A 178 1.09 9.38 10.20
C HIS A 178 0.73 9.86 8.79
N VAL A 179 -0.52 10.29 8.61
CA VAL A 179 -1.01 10.88 7.36
C VAL A 179 -1.11 12.40 7.50
N ASN A 180 -1.15 13.12 6.36
CA ASN A 180 -1.07 14.58 6.33
C ASN A 180 0.22 15.13 6.95
N LEU A 181 1.29 14.34 6.89
CA LEU A 181 2.61 14.72 7.37
C LEU A 181 3.59 14.66 6.21
N GLU A 182 4.14 15.80 5.84
CA GLU A 182 5.13 15.90 4.76
C GLU A 182 6.53 15.85 5.34
N PHE A 183 7.34 14.90 4.87
CA PHE A 183 8.77 14.88 5.13
C PHE A 183 9.47 16.00 4.35
N VAL A 184 10.33 16.75 5.03
CA VAL A 184 11.12 17.84 4.42
C VAL A 184 12.55 17.37 4.19
N LYS A 185 13.27 17.07 5.28
CA LYS A 185 14.68 16.63 5.23
C LYS A 185 15.05 15.81 6.46
N VAL A 186 16.21 15.17 6.37
CA VAL A 186 16.86 14.51 7.51
C VAL A 186 17.60 15.58 8.32
N LEU A 187 17.60 15.43 9.64
CA LEU A 187 18.36 16.25 10.58
C LEU A 187 19.50 15.41 11.15
N GLU A 188 20.72 15.87 10.95
CA GLU A 188 21.92 15.21 11.48
C GLU A 188 22.01 15.42 13.00
N PRO A 189 22.55 14.43 13.75
CA PRO A 189 22.93 14.63 15.14
C PRO A 189 23.88 15.83 15.31
N PRO A 190 23.69 16.70 16.31
CA PRO A 190 24.61 17.80 16.58
C PRO A 190 26.01 17.29 16.99
N GLU A 191 27.05 18.03 16.59
CA GLU A 191 28.46 17.69 16.82
C GLU A 191 28.90 17.88 18.29
N ASP A 192 28.39 18.92 18.97
CA ASP A 192 28.74 19.25 20.36
C ASP A 192 27.86 18.51 21.37
N GLN A 193 28.22 17.27 21.71
CA GLN A 193 27.48 16.40 22.63
C GLN A 193 28.02 16.36 24.07
N GLU A 194 28.85 17.33 24.48
CA GLU A 194 29.51 17.29 25.80
C GLU A 194 28.58 17.61 26.98
N ASN A 195 27.40 18.23 26.77
CA ASN A 195 26.53 18.67 27.87
C ASN A 195 25.01 18.43 27.67
N GLN A 196 24.60 17.73 26.60
CA GLN A 196 23.19 17.37 26.36
C GLN A 196 23.07 15.90 25.97
N SER A 197 21.92 15.28 26.25
CA SER A 197 21.63 13.89 25.89
C SER A 197 22.00 13.62 24.43
N ILE A 198 22.80 12.57 24.17
CA ILE A 198 23.13 12.08 22.82
C ILE A 198 21.84 11.98 22.01
N THR A 199 21.66 12.84 21.01
CA THR A 199 20.48 12.83 20.13
C THR A 199 20.81 12.10 18.83
N GLY A 200 19.90 11.22 18.41
CA GLY A 200 20.04 10.43 17.18
C GLY A 200 19.62 11.19 15.91
N TRP A 201 19.66 10.50 14.77
CA TRP A 201 19.14 11.02 13.50
C TRP A 201 17.64 11.28 13.61
N ARG A 202 17.20 12.47 13.17
CA ARG A 202 15.79 12.89 13.17
C ARG A 202 15.37 13.36 11.80
N ALA A 203 14.10 13.77 11.67
CA ALA A 203 13.57 14.30 10.42
C ALA A 203 12.72 15.54 10.70
N GLU A 204 12.78 16.48 9.78
CA GLU A 204 11.93 17.65 9.75
C GLU A 204 10.64 17.34 8.98
N PHE A 205 9.50 17.75 9.54
CA PHE A 205 8.19 17.50 8.97
C PHE A 205 7.36 18.78 8.88
N LEU A 206 6.39 18.79 7.96
CA LEU A 206 5.33 19.79 7.93
C LEU A 206 3.98 19.13 8.25
N PRO A 207 3.24 19.66 9.24
CA PRO A 207 3.54 20.84 10.08
C PRO A 207 4.67 20.59 11.12
N MET A 208 5.38 21.66 11.51
CA MET A 208 6.62 21.60 12.32
C MET A 208 6.42 21.13 13.77
N ASP A 209 5.22 21.32 14.31
CA ASP A 209 4.83 21.03 15.71
C ASP A 209 4.35 19.58 15.92
N HIS A 210 4.59 18.71 14.94
CA HIS A 210 4.17 17.32 15.04
C HIS A 210 5.05 16.55 16.05
N PRO A 211 4.47 15.73 16.96
CA PRO A 211 5.24 14.97 17.97
C PRO A 211 6.32 14.05 17.40
N LEU A 212 6.18 13.67 16.13
CA LEU A 212 7.15 12.83 15.42
C LEU A 212 8.48 13.54 15.15
N SER A 213 8.57 14.87 15.28
CA SER A 213 9.84 15.61 15.15
C SER A 213 10.90 15.16 16.16
N GLU A 214 10.48 14.59 17.30
CA GLU A 214 11.39 14.02 18.32
C GLU A 214 11.71 12.53 18.09
N TYR A 215 11.18 11.93 17.03
CA TYR A 215 11.42 10.52 16.73
C TYR A 215 12.80 10.31 16.11
N GLU A 216 13.66 9.62 16.86
CA GLU A 216 14.97 9.18 16.39
C GLU A 216 14.87 7.85 15.63
N PHE A 217 15.64 7.72 14.54
CA PHE A 217 15.67 6.50 13.74
C PHE A 217 17.09 6.12 13.30
N ASP A 218 17.31 4.82 13.11
CA ASP A 218 18.58 4.26 12.62
C ASP A 218 18.52 4.00 11.10
N VAL A 219 17.31 3.81 10.57
CA VAL A 219 17.07 3.45 9.17
C VAL A 219 16.02 4.35 8.57
N ILE A 220 16.32 4.93 7.42
CA ILE A 220 15.38 5.72 6.62
C ILE A 220 15.16 5.09 5.24
N ILE A 221 13.90 5.06 4.78
CA ILE A 221 13.52 4.47 3.50
C ILE A 221 12.67 5.46 2.71
N GLY A 222 13.23 5.97 1.60
CA GLY A 222 12.50 6.79 0.64
C GLY A 222 11.62 5.96 -0.29
N ALA A 223 10.30 6.01 -0.12
CA ALA A 223 9.30 5.30 -0.91
C ALA A 223 8.15 6.20 -1.40
N ASP A 224 8.40 7.51 -1.53
CA ASP A 224 7.44 8.57 -1.88
C ASP A 224 7.36 8.86 -3.39
N GLY A 225 8.10 8.09 -4.19
CA GLY A 225 8.00 8.05 -5.63
C GLY A 225 8.89 9.08 -6.34
N ARG A 226 8.61 9.35 -7.62
CA ARG A 226 9.55 10.09 -8.48
C ARG A 226 9.84 11.52 -8.02
N ARG A 227 8.96 12.20 -7.29
CA ARG A 227 9.14 13.65 -7.06
C ARG A 227 10.21 14.00 -6.03
N ASN A 228 10.54 13.05 -5.16
CA ASN A 228 11.45 13.28 -4.06
C ASN A 228 12.54 12.21 -4.05
N THR A 229 13.73 12.60 -3.61
CA THR A 229 14.84 11.68 -3.37
C THR A 229 15.57 12.23 -2.17
N LEU A 230 15.90 11.34 -1.24
CA LEU A 230 16.77 11.67 -0.13
C LEU A 230 18.07 12.27 -0.65
N GLU A 231 18.59 13.26 0.06
CA GLU A 231 19.85 13.91 -0.31
C GLU A 231 20.99 12.88 -0.37
N GLY A 232 21.96 13.13 -1.24
CA GLY A 232 23.08 12.20 -1.51
C GLY A 232 22.82 11.15 -2.59
N PHE A 233 21.57 10.89 -3.00
CA PHE A 233 21.26 9.92 -4.05
C PHE A 233 21.18 10.56 -5.44
N ARG A 234 22.20 10.29 -6.28
CA ARG A 234 22.23 10.75 -7.68
C ARG A 234 21.28 9.92 -8.56
N ARG A 235 20.45 10.60 -9.36
CA ARG A 235 19.58 9.95 -10.34
C ARG A 235 20.25 9.87 -11.70
N LYS A 236 20.10 8.72 -12.36
CA LYS A 236 20.44 8.56 -13.77
C LYS A 236 19.20 8.80 -14.60
N GLU A 237 19.21 9.86 -15.40
CA GLU A 237 18.14 10.12 -16.35
C GLU A 237 18.46 9.44 -17.70
N PHE A 238 17.52 8.64 -18.18
CA PHE A 238 17.59 8.04 -19.51
C PHE A 238 16.56 8.72 -20.42
N ARG A 239 17.04 9.51 -21.38
CA ARG A 239 16.19 10.18 -22.35
C ARG A 239 16.08 9.34 -23.62
N GLY A 240 14.95 8.66 -23.79
CA GLY A 240 14.60 7.94 -25.01
C GLY A 240 13.88 8.82 -26.04
N LYS A 241 13.25 8.17 -27.03
CA LYS A 241 12.33 8.83 -27.97
C LYS A 241 11.13 9.42 -27.21
N LEU A 242 10.57 10.50 -27.74
CA LEU A 242 9.35 11.10 -27.19
C LEU A 242 8.21 10.07 -27.17
N ALA A 243 7.64 9.85 -25.99
CA ALA A 243 6.55 8.94 -25.76
C ALA A 243 5.53 9.59 -24.81
N ILE A 244 4.25 9.60 -25.20
CA ILE A 244 3.17 10.19 -24.42
C ILE A 244 2.20 9.07 -24.04
N ALA A 245 1.99 8.86 -22.75
CA ALA A 245 1.04 7.89 -22.25
C ALA A 245 -0.23 8.58 -21.72
N ILE A 246 -1.38 8.11 -22.18
CA ILE A 246 -2.72 8.54 -21.75
C ILE A 246 -3.37 7.37 -21.00
N THR A 247 -3.93 7.65 -19.82
CA THR A 247 -4.69 6.67 -19.05
C THR A 247 -6.09 7.19 -18.78
N ALA A 248 -7.11 6.42 -19.13
CA ALA A 248 -8.51 6.75 -18.90
C ALA A 248 -9.20 5.67 -18.05
N ASN A 249 -10.08 6.10 -17.14
CA ASN A 249 -10.90 5.22 -16.33
C ASN A 249 -12.38 5.55 -16.58
N PHE A 250 -13.16 4.55 -16.97
CA PHE A 250 -14.59 4.62 -17.18
C PHE A 250 -15.32 3.87 -16.05
N ILE A 251 -16.54 4.29 -15.74
CA ILE A 251 -17.38 3.60 -14.75
C ILE A 251 -17.72 2.20 -15.29
N ASN A 252 -17.53 1.16 -14.47
CA ASN A 252 -18.03 -0.18 -14.79
C ASN A 252 -19.28 -0.46 -13.94
N ARG A 253 -20.43 -0.64 -14.60
CA ARG A 253 -21.72 -0.91 -13.94
C ARG A 253 -21.93 -2.40 -13.63
N ASN A 254 -21.01 -3.27 -14.04
CA ASN A 254 -21.05 -4.72 -13.87
C ASN A 254 -22.27 -5.39 -14.55
N THR A 255 -22.69 -4.84 -15.68
CA THR A 255 -23.70 -5.48 -16.54
C THR A 255 -23.16 -6.75 -17.19
N THR A 256 -24.06 -7.63 -17.62
CA THR A 256 -23.69 -8.85 -18.37
C THR A 256 -22.98 -8.51 -19.69
N ALA A 257 -23.38 -7.43 -20.36
CA ALA A 257 -22.73 -6.93 -21.57
C ALA A 257 -21.29 -6.47 -21.29
N GLU A 258 -21.08 -5.66 -20.25
CA GLU A 258 -19.74 -5.22 -19.83
C GLU A 258 -18.86 -6.39 -19.39
N ALA A 259 -19.43 -7.49 -18.86
CA ALA A 259 -18.69 -8.68 -18.47
C ALA A 259 -18.16 -9.47 -19.67
N LYS A 260 -18.90 -9.53 -20.79
CA LYS A 260 -18.57 -10.32 -22.00
C LYS A 260 -17.43 -9.77 -22.85
N VAL A 261 -17.13 -8.46 -22.78
CA VAL A 261 -16.00 -7.87 -23.53
C VAL A 261 -14.67 -8.57 -23.15
N GLU A 262 -13.64 -8.60 -23.98
CA GLU A 262 -12.36 -9.20 -23.57
C GLU A 262 -11.38 -8.16 -23.02
N GLU A 263 -10.46 -8.57 -22.17
CA GLU A 263 -9.34 -7.73 -21.73
C GLU A 263 -8.22 -7.76 -22.78
N ILE A 264 -7.52 -6.64 -22.94
CA ILE A 264 -6.40 -6.52 -23.86
C ILE A 264 -5.13 -6.36 -23.02
N SER A 265 -4.42 -7.47 -22.81
CA SER A 265 -3.22 -7.57 -21.95
C SER A 265 -2.01 -6.76 -22.43
N GLY A 266 -2.12 -6.12 -23.60
CA GLY A 266 -1.10 -5.29 -24.22
C GLY A 266 -0.97 -5.64 -25.67
N VAL A 267 -1.65 -4.89 -26.53
CA VAL A 267 -1.48 -4.98 -27.98
C VAL A 267 -0.51 -3.88 -28.38
N ALA A 268 0.62 -4.29 -28.95
CA ALA A 268 1.62 -3.37 -29.48
C ALA A 268 1.48 -3.30 -31.00
N PHE A 269 1.78 -2.14 -31.58
CA PHE A 269 1.72 -1.91 -33.03
C PHE A 269 2.45 -2.98 -33.82
N ILE A 270 3.61 -3.40 -33.31
CA ILE A 270 4.47 -4.42 -33.91
C ILE A 270 3.72 -5.74 -34.17
N PHE A 271 2.78 -6.12 -33.29
CA PHE A 271 2.06 -7.39 -33.37
C PHE A 271 0.68 -7.30 -34.03
N ASN A 272 0.10 -6.10 -34.14
CA ASN A 272 -1.25 -5.93 -34.69
C ASN A 272 -1.38 -4.65 -35.52
N GLN A 273 -0.54 -4.52 -36.55
CA GLN A 273 -0.45 -3.32 -37.38
C GLN A 273 -1.80 -2.96 -38.02
N LYS A 274 -2.55 -3.96 -38.49
CA LYS A 274 -3.87 -3.77 -39.10
C LYS A 274 -4.83 -3.03 -38.16
N PHE A 275 -4.97 -3.49 -36.91
CA PHE A 275 -5.82 -2.83 -35.92
C PHE A 275 -5.48 -1.34 -35.72
N PHE A 276 -4.19 -0.99 -35.68
CA PHE A 276 -3.78 0.40 -35.48
C PHE A 276 -3.88 1.24 -36.76
N GLN A 277 -3.73 0.64 -37.94
CA GLN A 277 -3.97 1.31 -39.22
C GLN A 277 -5.46 1.64 -39.35
N ASP A 278 -6.34 0.65 -39.14
CA ASP A 278 -7.79 0.83 -39.17
C ASP A 278 -8.23 1.93 -38.17
N LEU A 279 -7.70 1.89 -36.94
CA LEU A 279 -7.98 2.90 -35.91
C LEU A 279 -7.54 4.31 -36.34
N LYS A 280 -6.38 4.43 -36.99
CA LYS A 280 -5.87 5.70 -37.51
C LYS A 280 -6.75 6.22 -38.63
N GLU A 281 -7.20 5.36 -39.53
CA GLU A 281 -8.10 5.72 -40.64
C GLU A 281 -9.46 6.20 -40.13
N GLU A 282 -10.04 5.52 -39.15
CA GLU A 282 -11.35 5.87 -38.59
C GLU A 282 -11.33 7.11 -37.69
N THR A 283 -10.29 7.27 -36.86
CA THR A 283 -10.28 8.28 -35.78
C THR A 283 -9.25 9.38 -35.95
N GLY A 284 -8.34 9.26 -36.92
CA GLY A 284 -7.15 10.10 -37.06
C GLY A 284 -6.07 9.87 -35.97
N GLY A 285 -6.34 9.02 -34.99
CA GLY A 285 -5.46 8.79 -33.84
C GLY A 285 -4.30 7.83 -34.14
N CYS A 286 -3.07 8.32 -34.06
CA CYS A 286 -1.86 7.49 -34.18
C CYS A 286 -1.41 6.95 -32.81
N ILE A 287 -1.62 5.66 -32.56
CA ILE A 287 -1.30 5.00 -31.29
C ILE A 287 -0.28 3.88 -31.53
N HIS A 288 0.68 3.74 -30.61
CA HIS A 288 1.74 2.73 -30.73
C HIS A 288 1.47 1.49 -29.87
N ASN A 289 0.92 1.67 -28.66
CA ASN A 289 0.54 0.57 -27.78
C ASN A 289 -0.82 0.85 -27.14
N PHE A 290 -1.61 -0.21 -26.96
CA PHE A 290 -2.91 -0.15 -26.30
C PHE A 290 -3.06 -1.30 -25.30
N SER A 291 -3.54 -0.99 -24.10
CA SER A 291 -3.93 -2.01 -23.13
C SER A 291 -5.25 -1.65 -22.47
N THR A 292 -6.10 -2.64 -22.29
CA THR A 292 -7.36 -2.50 -21.56
C THR A 292 -7.42 -3.54 -20.47
N THR A 293 -7.96 -3.13 -19.34
CA THR A 293 -8.04 -3.98 -18.16
C THR A 293 -9.39 -3.76 -17.52
N LYS A 294 -10.13 -4.84 -17.22
CA LYS A 294 -11.45 -4.73 -16.63
C LYS A 294 -11.38 -4.90 -15.13
N TYR A 295 -11.63 -3.80 -14.44
CA TYR A 295 -11.91 -3.86 -13.02
C TYR A 295 -13.42 -4.02 -12.80
N LYS A 296 -13.88 -4.96 -11.95
CA LYS A 296 -15.30 -5.11 -11.50
C LYS A 296 -15.90 -3.89 -10.74
N ARG A 297 -15.30 -2.70 -10.90
CA ARG A 297 -15.82 -1.38 -10.51
C ARG A 297 -15.40 -0.25 -11.48
N GLN A 298 -14.41 -0.44 -12.37
CA GLN A 298 -13.93 0.56 -13.35
C GLN A 298 -13.36 -0.12 -14.60
N GLN A 299 -13.71 0.31 -15.81
CA GLN A 299 -12.99 -0.13 -17.01
C GLN A 299 -11.82 0.82 -17.25
N ARG A 300 -10.59 0.29 -17.41
CA ARG A 300 -9.45 1.11 -17.81
C ARG A 300 -9.15 0.90 -19.29
N ARG A 301 -8.91 2.01 -19.99
CA ARG A 301 -8.22 2.02 -21.29
C ARG A 301 -6.92 2.83 -21.14
N SER A 302 -5.79 2.21 -21.44
CA SER A 302 -4.48 2.86 -21.49
C SER A 302 -4.03 2.94 -22.95
N LEU A 303 -3.69 4.14 -23.41
CA LEU A 303 -3.26 4.42 -24.77
C LEU A 303 -1.87 5.07 -24.69
N CYS A 304 -0.89 4.54 -25.42
CA CYS A 304 0.39 5.21 -25.61
C CYS A 304 0.44 5.76 -27.04
N ALA A 305 0.43 7.09 -27.16
CA ALA A 305 0.46 7.81 -28.43
C ALA A 305 1.87 8.40 -28.66
N ARG A 306 2.27 8.47 -29.93
CA ARG A 306 3.39 9.31 -30.36
C ARG A 306 2.82 10.55 -31.05
N PRO A 307 3.54 11.69 -31.00
CA PRO A 307 3.14 12.85 -31.80
C PRO A 307 3.14 12.50 -33.30
N PRO A 308 2.28 13.15 -34.10
CA PRO A 308 2.09 12.84 -35.52
C PRO A 308 3.39 12.89 -36.35
N SER A 309 4.37 13.70 -35.93
CA SER A 309 5.66 13.87 -36.61
C SER A 309 6.60 12.65 -36.53
N CYS A 310 6.25 11.60 -35.77
CA CYS A 310 7.10 10.42 -35.55
C CYS A 310 6.50 9.12 -36.12
N CYS A 311 5.48 9.22 -37.00
CA CYS A 311 4.80 8.09 -37.65
C CYS A 311 5.22 7.87 -39.11
N TRP A 312 6.45 8.26 -39.45
CA TRP A 312 7.14 7.86 -40.68
C TRP A 312 8.10 6.71 -40.39
#